data_AF-A0A376WUR1-F1
#
_entry.id   AF-A0A376WUR1-F1
#
_cell.length_a   1.000
_cell.length_b   1.000
_cell.length_c   1.000
_cell.angle_alpha   90.00
_cell.angle_beta   90.00
_cell.angle_gamma   90.00
#
_symmetry.space_group_name_H-M   'P 1'
#
loop_
_entity.id
_entity.type
_entity.pdbx_description
1 polymer ?
#
loop_
_entity_poly.entity_id
_entity_poly.type
_entity_poly.pdbx_seq_one_letter_code
_entity_poly.pdbx_strand_id
1 'polypeptide(L)'
;MMAPTIYHRIDGTKYRNVWVVGDLHGCYTRLMSELHRVDFDPAQDLLISVGDLIDRGTENVECLELLQMPWFRAVMGNHERLMIDALSPDGNVNNWLMNGGQWFFMLDTDQEILAWALVELVSVCPISLS
;
A
#
# COMPACT_ATOMS: atom_id res chain seq x y z
N MET A 1 23.07 5.78 -0.26
CA MET A 1 21.63 6.11 -0.26
C MET A 1 21.30 6.80 -1.58
N MET A 2 20.43 6.22 -2.40
CA MET A 2 19.88 6.94 -3.55
C MET A 2 18.84 7.93 -3.04
N ALA A 3 18.84 9.16 -3.56
CA ALA A 3 17.82 10.14 -3.24
C ALA A 3 16.44 9.59 -3.68
N PRO A 4 15.38 9.75 -2.87
CA PRO A 4 14.05 9.29 -3.26
C PRO A 4 13.63 10.01 -4.56
N THR A 5 13.18 9.23 -5.54
CA THR A 5 12.66 9.78 -6.78
C THR A 5 11.39 10.56 -6.46
N ILE A 6 11.42 11.88 -6.59
CA ILE A 6 10.28 12.75 -6.24
C ILE A 6 9.06 12.46 -7.13
N TYR A 7 9.28 11.97 -8.36
CA TYR A 7 8.22 11.69 -9.33
C TYR A 7 8.46 10.38 -10.06
N HIS A 8 7.48 9.48 -10.04
CA HIS A 8 7.47 8.29 -10.89
C HIS A 8 6.55 8.55 -12.09
N ARG A 9 7.09 8.47 -13.31
CA ARG A 9 6.32 8.68 -14.54
C ARG A 9 5.87 7.34 -15.10
N ILE A 10 4.58 7.22 -15.38
CA ILE A 10 3.99 6.04 -16.01
C ILE A 10 3.52 6.42 -17.41
N ASP A 11 3.90 5.62 -18.39
CA ASP A 11 3.40 5.73 -19.76
C ASP A 11 2.05 5.04 -19.88
N GLY A 12 0.97 5.83 -19.88
CA GLY A 12 -0.40 5.33 -19.95
C GLY A 12 -0.74 4.61 -21.25
N THR A 13 0.03 4.80 -22.33
CA THR A 13 -0.24 4.16 -23.63
C THR A 13 0.01 2.65 -23.63
N LYS A 14 0.68 2.14 -22.58
CA LYS A 14 0.94 0.71 -22.39
C LYS A 14 -0.24 -0.07 -21.83
N TYR A 15 -1.30 0.62 -21.42
CA TYR A 15 -2.44 0.03 -20.74
C TYR A 15 -3.73 0.30 -21.52
N ARG A 16 -4.67 -0.64 -21.45
CA ARG A 16 -6.01 -0.51 -22.01
C ARG A 16 -6.80 0.55 -21.24
N ASN A 17 -6.89 0.41 -19.91
CA ASN A 17 -7.47 1.39 -19.00
C ASN A 17 -6.52 1.73 -17.84
N VAL A 18 -6.63 2.96 -17.33
CA VAL A 18 -5.93 3.39 -16.11
C VAL A 18 -6.96 3.91 -15.12
N TRP A 19 -7.01 3.30 -13.93
CA TRP A 19 -7.91 3.64 -12.85
C TRP A 19 -7.16 4.27 -11.69
N VAL A 20 -7.84 5.14 -10.94
CA VAL A 20 -7.33 5.70 -9.69
C VAL A 20 -8.27 5.34 -8.56
N VAL A 21 -7.72 4.86 -7.44
CA VAL A 21 -8.47 4.53 -6.23
C VAL A 21 -7.99 5.38 -5.05
N GLY A 22 -8.94 5.76 -4.21
CA GLY A 22 -8.68 6.42 -2.93
C GLY A 22 -8.09 5.47 -1.88
N ASP A 23 -8.12 5.92 -0.63
CA ASP A 23 -7.65 5.18 0.55
C ASP A 23 -8.30 3.79 0.62
N LEU A 24 -7.48 2.75 0.84
CA LEU A 24 -7.98 1.38 0.95
C LEU A 24 -8.24 0.98 2.40
N HIS A 25 -7.37 1.39 3.34
CA HIS A 25 -7.49 1.09 4.77
C HIS A 25 -7.91 -0.38 5.03
N GLY A 26 -7.14 -1.34 4.52
CA GLY A 26 -7.39 -2.77 4.73
C GLY A 26 -8.73 -3.28 4.18
N CYS A 27 -9.31 -2.64 3.15
CA CYS A 27 -10.56 -3.05 2.48
C CYS A 27 -10.29 -3.81 1.17
N TYR A 28 -9.45 -4.85 1.21
CA TYR A 28 -9.03 -5.63 0.04
C TYR A 28 -10.22 -6.27 -0.70
N THR A 29 -11.11 -6.97 0.00
CA THR A 29 -12.27 -7.65 -0.62
C THR A 29 -13.17 -6.66 -1.33
N ARG A 30 -13.36 -5.47 -0.75
CA ARG A 30 -14.15 -4.40 -1.38
C ARG A 30 -13.48 -3.87 -2.64
N LEU A 31 -12.17 -3.67 -2.63
CA LEU A 31 -11.42 -3.30 -3.83
C LEU A 31 -11.61 -4.33 -4.93
N MET A 32 -11.42 -5.61 -4.64
CA MET A 32 -11.57 -6.69 -5.63
C MET A 32 -12.99 -6.75 -6.21
N SER A 33 -14.01 -6.53 -5.39
CA SER A 33 -15.40 -6.45 -5.85
C SER A 33 -15.64 -5.27 -6.81
N GLU A 34 -15.05 -4.09 -6.54
CA GLU A 34 -15.19 -2.94 -7.43
C GLU A 34 -14.41 -3.12 -8.74
N LEU A 35 -13.21 -3.71 -8.69
CA LEU A 35 -12.45 -4.06 -9.89
C LEU A 35 -13.20 -5.06 -10.77
N HIS A 36 -13.81 -6.07 -10.17
CA HIS A 36 -14.68 -6.99 -10.90
C HIS A 36 -15.89 -6.27 -11.52
N ARG A 37 -16.50 -5.32 -10.81
CA ARG A 37 -17.68 -4.56 -11.32
C ARG A 37 -17.37 -3.68 -12.54
N VAL A 38 -16.12 -3.25 -12.70
CA VAL A 38 -15.68 -2.44 -13.84
C VAL A 38 -14.94 -3.25 -14.91
N ASP A 39 -15.03 -4.59 -14.86
CA ASP A 39 -14.36 -5.51 -15.79
C ASP A 39 -12.84 -5.25 -15.90
N PHE A 40 -12.21 -4.95 -14.76
CA PHE A 40 -10.76 -4.73 -14.69
C PHE A 40 -10.00 -5.98 -15.14
N ASP A 41 -9.04 -5.79 -16.05
CA ASP A 41 -8.16 -6.86 -16.54
C ASP A 41 -6.73 -6.64 -16.06
N PRO A 42 -6.23 -7.41 -15.07
CA PRO A 42 -4.86 -7.29 -14.55
C PRO A 42 -3.74 -7.50 -15.59
N ALA A 43 -4.04 -8.09 -16.75
CA ALA A 43 -3.06 -8.26 -17.83
C ALA A 43 -2.97 -7.04 -18.75
N GLN A 44 -3.96 -6.16 -18.74
CA GLN A 44 -4.10 -5.05 -19.70
C GLN A 44 -4.30 -3.68 -19.04
N ASP A 45 -4.82 -3.63 -17.82
CA ASP A 45 -5.17 -2.41 -17.11
C ASP A 45 -4.16 -2.07 -16.00
N LEU A 46 -4.20 -0.82 -15.56
CA LEU A 46 -3.42 -0.31 -14.44
C LEU A 46 -4.34 0.26 -13.36
N LEU A 47 -4.07 -0.05 -12.11
CA LEU A 47 -4.64 0.61 -10.95
C LEU A 47 -3.58 1.45 -10.23
N ILE A 48 -3.88 2.73 -10.00
CA ILE A 48 -3.05 3.66 -9.23
C ILE A 48 -3.77 4.00 -7.92
N SER A 49 -3.15 3.69 -6.78
CA SER A 49 -3.63 4.08 -5.45
C SER A 49 -2.99 5.40 -4.99
N VAL A 50 -3.78 6.20 -4.27
CA VAL A 50 -3.32 7.43 -3.61
C VAL A 50 -2.60 7.18 -2.27
N GLY A 51 -2.44 5.92 -1.86
CA GLY A 51 -1.83 5.54 -0.58
C GLY A 51 -2.87 5.11 0.46
N ASP A 52 -2.48 5.08 1.72
CA ASP A 52 -3.30 4.66 2.87
C ASP A 52 -3.92 3.27 2.61
N LEU A 53 -3.03 2.31 2.33
CA LEU A 53 -3.36 0.93 2.06
C LEU A 53 -3.76 0.19 3.36
N ILE A 54 -3.14 0.57 4.47
CA ILE A 54 -3.25 -0.11 5.77
C ILE A 54 -4.02 0.70 6.81
N ASP A 55 -4.15 0.07 7.98
CA ASP A 55 -4.82 0.54 9.19
C ASP A 55 -6.34 0.63 9.03
N ARG A 56 -7.05 0.67 10.17
CA ARG A 56 -8.52 0.78 10.32
C ARG A 56 -9.34 -0.41 9.82
N GLY A 57 -8.96 -1.05 8.71
CA GLY A 57 -9.58 -2.27 8.19
C GLY A 57 -8.93 -3.55 8.70
N THR A 58 -9.38 -4.67 8.13
CA THR A 58 -9.00 -6.02 8.57
C THR A 58 -8.02 -6.72 7.63
N GLU A 59 -7.99 -6.33 6.35
CA GLU A 59 -7.24 -7.02 5.28
C GLU A 59 -5.97 -6.22 4.92
N ASN A 60 -5.20 -5.82 5.94
CA ASN A 60 -4.07 -4.91 5.79
C ASN A 60 -2.90 -5.55 5.03
N VAL A 61 -2.60 -6.82 5.31
CA VAL A 61 -1.52 -7.56 4.64
C VAL A 61 -1.87 -7.74 3.17
N GLU A 62 -3.10 -8.12 2.88
CA GLU A 62 -3.61 -8.33 1.51
C GLU A 62 -3.57 -7.02 0.70
N CYS A 63 -3.89 -5.88 1.32
CA CYS A 63 -3.72 -4.57 0.70
C CYS A 63 -2.25 -4.23 0.42
N LEU A 64 -1.31 -4.56 1.31
CA LEU A 64 0.12 -4.37 1.06
C LEU A 64 0.66 -5.29 -0.04
N GLU A 65 0.16 -6.53 -0.13
CA GLU A 65 0.57 -7.48 -1.17
C GLU A 65 0.29 -6.98 -2.59
N LEU A 66 -0.68 -6.05 -2.75
CA LEU A 66 -0.93 -5.38 -4.03
C LEU A 66 0.33 -4.70 -4.59
N LEU A 67 1.25 -4.24 -3.75
CA LEU A 67 2.50 -3.62 -4.19
C LEU A 67 3.41 -4.56 -4.99
N GLN A 68 3.23 -5.89 -4.83
CA GLN A 68 3.94 -6.90 -5.61
C GLN A 68 3.35 -7.09 -7.01
N MET A 69 2.14 -6.57 -7.26
CA MET A 69 1.41 -6.83 -8.48
C MET A 69 1.86 -5.90 -9.62
N PRO A 70 2.16 -6.43 -10.84
CA PRO A 70 2.60 -5.60 -11.97
C PRO A 70 1.60 -4.53 -12.41
N TRP A 71 0.31 -4.78 -12.18
CA TRP A 71 -0.83 -3.93 -12.54
C TRP A 71 -1.22 -2.90 -11.46
N PHE A 72 -0.51 -2.87 -10.32
CA PHE A 72 -0.79 -1.97 -9.21
C PHE A 72 0.38 -1.01 -8.97
N ARG A 73 0.08 0.28 -8.78
CA ARG A 73 1.06 1.29 -8.36
C ARG A 73 0.44 2.09 -7.23
N ALA A 74 1.25 2.51 -6.26
CA ALA A 74 0.80 3.38 -5.18
C ALA A 74 1.80 4.49 -4.95
N VAL A 75 1.33 5.57 -4.36
CA VAL A 75 2.16 6.50 -3.59
C VAL A 75 2.08 6.13 -2.11
N MET A 76 3.08 6.51 -1.33
CA MET A 76 3.12 6.31 0.12
C MET A 76 2.19 7.34 0.79
N GLY A 77 1.17 6.85 1.50
CA GLY A 77 0.28 7.64 2.34
C GLY A 77 0.88 7.93 3.72
N ASN A 78 0.14 8.68 4.54
CA ASN A 78 0.60 9.01 5.90
C ASN A 78 0.51 7.80 6.84
N HIS A 79 -0.40 6.85 6.60
CA HIS A 79 -0.47 5.63 7.41
C HIS A 79 0.74 4.72 7.17
N GLU A 80 1.16 4.56 5.91
CA GLU A 80 2.43 3.88 5.59
C GLU A 80 3.63 4.57 6.23
N ARG A 81 3.65 5.92 6.25
CA ARG A 81 4.72 6.68 6.89
C ARG A 81 4.77 6.45 8.40
N LEU A 82 3.62 6.45 9.06
CA LEU A 82 3.53 6.15 10.50
C LEU A 82 4.07 4.76 10.82
N MET A 83 3.75 3.75 9.99
CA MET A 83 4.29 2.40 10.12
C MET A 83 5.82 2.38 9.97
N ILE A 84 6.37 3.00 8.92
CA ILE A 84 7.82 3.03 8.70
C ILE A 84 8.54 3.73 9.85
N ASP A 85 8.04 4.90 10.29
CA ASP A 85 8.65 5.65 11.39
C ASP A 85 8.58 4.83 12.71
N ALA A 86 7.48 4.13 12.97
CA ALA A 86 7.29 3.28 14.14
C ALA A 86 8.20 2.06 14.17
N LEU A 87 8.44 1.43 13.02
CA LEU A 87 9.26 0.23 12.88
C LEU A 87 10.76 0.53 12.70
N SER A 88 11.14 1.80 12.61
CA SER A 88 12.55 2.21 12.57
C SER A 88 13.29 1.88 13.88
N PRO A 89 14.63 1.76 13.87
CA PRO A 89 15.40 1.36 15.07
C PRO A 89 15.17 2.24 16.31
N ASP A 90 14.93 3.54 16.09
CA ASP A 90 14.63 4.53 17.14
C ASP A 90 13.13 4.91 17.18
N GLY A 91 12.30 4.11 16.51
CA GLY A 91 10.88 4.36 16.31
C GLY A 91 10.06 4.25 17.59
N ASN A 92 8.95 5.00 17.63
CA ASN A 92 7.97 4.92 18.71
C ASN A 92 6.61 4.46 18.17
N VAL A 93 6.27 3.22 18.48
CA VAL A 93 5.04 2.56 17.99
C VAL A 93 3.76 3.23 18.46
N ASN A 94 3.78 4.00 19.56
CA ASN A 94 2.56 4.55 20.16
C ASN A 94 1.79 5.45 19.19
N ASN A 95 2.49 6.28 18.41
CA ASN A 95 1.83 7.17 17.45
C ASN A 95 1.10 6.38 16.37
N TRP A 96 1.72 5.32 15.84
CA TRP A 96 1.08 4.46 14.85
C TRP A 96 -0.08 3.64 15.45
N LEU A 97 0.10 3.10 16.65
CA LEU A 97 -0.98 2.40 17.38
C LEU A 97 -2.20 3.30 17.61
N MET A 98 -2.00 4.57 17.98
CA MET A 98 -3.11 5.53 18.13
C MET A 98 -3.87 5.81 16.82
N ASN A 99 -3.27 5.49 15.68
CA ASN A 99 -3.84 5.70 14.34
C ASN A 99 -4.30 4.39 13.66
N GLY A 100 -4.34 3.25 14.37
CA GLY A 100 -4.89 2.00 13.83
C GLY A 100 -3.88 0.91 13.52
N GLY A 101 -2.60 1.08 13.88
CA GLY A 101 -1.52 0.13 13.64
C GLY A 101 -1.52 -1.15 14.48
N GLN A 102 -2.58 -1.43 15.26
CA GLN A 102 -2.62 -2.58 16.17
C GLN A 102 -2.52 -3.93 15.44
N TRP A 103 -3.00 -3.99 14.19
CA TRP A 103 -3.08 -5.21 13.40
C TRP A 103 -1.72 -5.91 13.26
N PHE A 104 -0.64 -5.15 13.14
CA PHE A 104 0.70 -5.68 12.94
C PHE A 104 1.17 -6.56 14.10
N PHE A 105 0.79 -6.20 15.33
CA PHE A 105 1.16 -6.94 16.54
C PHE A 105 0.23 -8.11 16.86
N MET A 106 -0.78 -8.34 16.01
CA MET A 106 -1.72 -9.45 16.11
C MET A 106 -1.48 -10.51 15.02
N LEU A 107 -0.48 -10.30 14.16
CA LEU A 107 -0.10 -11.23 13.10
C LEU A 107 0.48 -12.52 13.71
N ASP A 108 0.25 -13.63 13.01
CA ASP A 108 1.03 -14.84 13.26
C ASP A 108 2.45 -14.70 12.68
N THR A 109 3.33 -15.66 13.00
CA THR A 109 4.74 -15.63 12.59
C THR A 109 4.93 -15.52 11.07
N ASP A 110 4.11 -16.22 10.28
CA ASP A 110 4.26 -16.25 8.83
C ASP A 110 3.80 -14.92 8.22
N GLN A 111 2.70 -14.37 8.74
CA GLN A 111 2.19 -13.05 8.38
C GLN A 111 3.15 -11.94 8.79
N GLU A 112 3.80 -12.04 9.95
CA GLU A 112 4.79 -11.06 10.40
C GLU A 112 5.99 -11.00 9.46
N ILE A 113 6.53 -12.16 9.06
CA ILE A 113 7.63 -12.27 8.09
C ILE A 113 7.23 -11.62 6.76
N LEU A 114 6.03 -11.92 6.27
CA LEU A 114 5.50 -11.33 5.05
C LEU A 114 5.35 -9.81 5.19
N ALA A 115 4.75 -9.33 6.28
CA ALA A 115 4.54 -7.92 6.53
C ALA A 115 5.86 -7.15 6.51
N TRP A 116 6.91 -7.66 7.16
CA TRP A 116 8.26 -7.05 7.11
C TRP A 116 8.81 -6.95 5.69
N ALA A 117 8.65 -7.98 4.86
CA ALA A 117 9.06 -7.93 3.46
C ALA A 117 8.28 -6.87 2.66
N LEU A 118 6.99 -6.67 2.98
CA LEU A 118 6.14 -5.67 2.35
C LEU A 118 6.47 -4.24 2.79
N VAL A 119 6.89 -4.02 4.05
CA VAL A 119 7.35 -2.70 4.53
C VAL A 119 8.51 -2.17 3.68
N GLU A 120 9.43 -3.03 3.26
CA GLU A 120 10.53 -2.65 2.36
C GLU A 120 10.01 -2.17 0.99
N LEU A 121 8.96 -2.79 0.45
CA LEU A 121 8.31 -2.33 -0.80
C LEU A 121 7.59 -1.00 -0.63
N VAL A 122 6.98 -0.76 0.53
CA VAL A 122 6.37 0.54 0.85
C VAL A 122 7.43 1.64 0.84
N SER A 123 8.61 1.37 1.41
CA SER A 123 9.70 2.37 1.53
C SER A 123 10.21 2.93 0.20
N VAL A 124 9.99 2.21 -0.91
CA VAL A 124 10.38 2.64 -2.25
C VAL A 124 9.26 3.35 -3.03
N CYS A 125 8.05 3.43 -2.47
CA CYS A 125 6.93 4.14 -3.09
C CYS A 125 7.18 5.67 -3.09
N PRO A 126 6.77 6.41 -4.15
CA PRO A 126 6.85 7.87 -4.16
C PRO A 126 6.02 8.48 -3.03
N ILE A 127 6.50 9.55 -2.40
CA ILE A 127 5.83 10.18 -1.26
C ILE A 127 4.65 11.03 -1.74
N SER A 128 3.47 10.87 -1.12
CA SER A 128 2.39 11.85 -1.23
C SER A 128 2.73 13.10 -0.40
N LEU A 129 2.61 14.30 -0.98
CA LEU A 129 2.89 15.58 -0.32
C LEU A 129 1.68 16.15 0.47
N SER A 130 0.66 15.35 0.73
CA SER A 130 -0.59 15.76 1.40
C SER A 130 -0.42 16.05 2.88
#